data_AF-N9PR75-F1
#
_entry.id   AF-N9PR75-F1
#
_cell.length_a   1.000
_cell.length_b   1.000
_cell.length_c   1.000
_cell.angle_alpha   90.00
_cell.angle_beta   90.00
_cell.angle_gamma   90.00
#
_symmetry.space_group_name_H-M   'P 1'
#
loop_
_entity.id
_entity.type
_entity.pdbx_description
1 polymer ?
#
loop_
_entity_poly.entity_id
_entity_poly.type
_entity_poly.pdbx_seq_one_letter_code
_entity_poly.pdbx_strand_id
1 'polypeptide(L)'
;MTATNEPINTDYRDGILIPVALAASTVVLMGTFAVVNAEGYGLASSAVGGLDQVCVGVWDADAENTGGNGEAVGLVRRNKQFLFANSAADPVTQAVLGTQIYIEDNQTVAKTDGAGTRSVAGRFMGFDENNNVWVEIH
;
A
#
# COMPACT_ATOMS: atom_id res chain seq x y z
N MET A 1 16.60 28.85 -11.07
CA MET A 1 16.66 28.25 -12.43
C MET A 1 16.22 29.30 -13.42
N THR A 2 16.99 29.51 -14.48
CA THR A 2 16.64 30.42 -15.59
C THR A 2 15.55 29.75 -16.44
N ALA A 3 14.55 30.51 -16.89
CA ALA A 3 13.52 29.98 -17.78
C ALA A 3 14.16 29.45 -19.07
N THR A 4 13.76 28.25 -19.50
CA THR A 4 14.28 27.67 -20.75
C THR A 4 13.60 28.32 -21.96
N ASN A 5 14.37 28.58 -23.01
CA ASN A 5 13.88 29.06 -24.30
C ASN A 5 13.73 27.93 -25.34
N GLU A 6 13.98 26.68 -24.93
CA GLU A 6 13.87 25.47 -25.76
C GLU A 6 12.70 24.59 -25.29
N PRO A 7 11.94 23.96 -26.20
CA PRO A 7 10.86 23.07 -25.83
C PRO A 7 11.43 21.85 -25.09
N ILE A 8 10.93 21.62 -23.87
CA ILE A 8 11.24 20.41 -23.10
C ILE A 8 10.19 19.35 -23.39
N ASN A 9 10.63 18.11 -23.67
CA ASN A 9 9.71 16.98 -23.66
C ASN A 9 9.45 16.60 -22.21
N THR A 10 8.20 16.81 -21.75
CA THR A 10 7.78 16.44 -20.39
C THR A 10 7.00 15.14 -20.48
N ASP A 11 7.64 14.05 -20.10
CA ASP A 11 6.95 12.75 -20.03
C ASP A 11 5.91 12.77 -18.90
N TYR A 12 4.74 12.21 -19.17
CA TYR A 12 3.68 12.05 -18.18
C TYR A 12 3.41 10.56 -17.93
N ARG A 13 3.01 10.23 -16.71
CA ARG A 13 2.42 8.93 -16.35
C ARG A 13 1.08 9.19 -15.67
N ASP A 14 0.13 8.29 -15.91
CA ASP A 14 -1.21 8.31 -15.29
C ASP A 14 -1.12 8.18 -13.75
N GLY A 15 0.00 7.67 -13.22
CA GLY A 15 0.23 7.55 -11.78
C GLY A 15 -0.59 6.44 -11.10
N ILE A 16 -1.50 5.78 -11.83
CA ILE A 16 -2.28 4.64 -11.36
C ILE A 16 -1.39 3.43 -11.09
N LEU A 17 -0.41 3.17 -11.96
CA LEU A 17 0.55 2.09 -11.81
C LEU A 17 1.95 2.70 -11.68
N ILE A 18 2.60 2.46 -10.55
CA ILE A 18 3.95 2.97 -10.29
C ILE A 18 4.92 1.80 -10.03
N PRO A 19 6.13 1.83 -10.62
CA PRO A 19 7.18 0.92 -10.21
C PRO A 19 7.75 1.38 -8.86
N VAL A 20 7.84 0.46 -7.91
CA VAL A 20 8.44 0.69 -6.59
C VAL A 20 9.63 -0.24 -6.45
N ALA A 21 10.78 0.33 -6.08
CA ALA A 21 12.00 -0.41 -5.79
C ALA A 21 11.80 -1.28 -4.55
N LEU A 22 12.09 -2.57 -4.65
CA LEU A 22 11.95 -3.52 -3.55
C LEU A 22 13.20 -3.49 -2.65
N ALA A 23 13.02 -3.78 -1.36
CA ALA A 23 14.15 -4.00 -0.46
C ALA A 23 14.92 -5.29 -0.84
N ALA A 24 16.13 -5.47 -0.30
CA ALA A 24 16.94 -6.64 -0.58
C ALA A 24 16.28 -7.93 -0.05
N SER A 25 16.41 -9.03 -0.81
CA SER A 25 15.90 -10.36 -0.42
C SER A 25 14.41 -10.37 -0.03
N THR A 26 13.58 -9.58 -0.71
CA THR A 26 12.14 -9.50 -0.42
C THR A 26 11.28 -10.13 -1.51
N VAL A 27 10.24 -10.84 -1.08
CA VAL A 27 9.16 -11.34 -1.94
C VAL A 27 7.90 -10.52 -1.69
N VAL A 28 7.31 -10.02 -2.77
CA VAL A 28 6.00 -9.37 -2.75
C VAL A 28 5.00 -10.22 -3.52
N LEU A 29 3.82 -10.40 -2.92
CA LEU A 29 2.75 -11.21 -3.47
C LEU A 29 1.66 -10.31 -4.06
N MET A 30 1.16 -10.66 -5.24
CA MET A 30 0.05 -9.95 -5.86
C MET A 30 -1.16 -9.86 -4.91
N GLY A 31 -1.88 -8.74 -4.95
CA GLY A 31 -3.09 -8.53 -4.15
C GLY A 31 -2.83 -8.20 -2.67
N THR A 32 -1.58 -8.27 -2.18
CA THR A 32 -1.23 -7.83 -0.83
C THR A 32 -0.97 -6.32 -0.80
N PHE A 33 -1.07 -5.73 0.39
CA PHE A 33 -0.72 -4.32 0.60
C PHE A 33 0.70 -4.02 0.12
N ALA A 34 0.81 -3.02 -0.75
CA ALA A 34 2.09 -2.45 -1.13
C ALA A 34 2.49 -1.40 -0.10
N VAL A 35 3.51 -1.76 0.67
CA VAL A 35 4.01 -0.97 1.79
C VAL A 35 5.48 -0.64 1.55
N VAL A 36 5.87 0.60 1.82
CA VAL A 36 7.26 1.05 1.79
C VAL A 36 7.77 1.37 3.19
N ASN A 37 9.06 1.12 3.41
CA ASN A 37 9.75 1.52 4.63
C ASN A 37 10.11 3.01 4.61
N ALA A 38 10.68 3.52 5.72
CA ALA A 38 11.15 4.90 5.84
C ALA A 38 12.22 5.30 4.81
N GLU A 39 12.91 4.33 4.20
CA GLU A 39 13.91 4.55 3.15
C GLU A 39 13.29 4.59 1.74
N GLY A 40 11.99 4.31 1.60
CA GLY A 40 11.27 4.32 0.33
C GLY A 40 11.33 3.00 -0.45
N TYR A 41 11.78 1.91 0.16
CA TYR A 41 11.80 0.58 -0.46
C TYR A 41 10.56 -0.24 -0.10
N GLY A 42 10.02 -0.96 -1.08
CA GLY A 42 8.93 -1.90 -0.92
C GLY A 42 9.33 -3.05 0.00
N LEU A 43 8.55 -3.29 1.05
CA LEU A 43 8.77 -4.36 2.01
C LEU A 43 8.16 -5.67 1.53
N ALA A 44 8.70 -6.78 2.03
CA ALA A 44 8.13 -8.11 1.80
C ALA A 44 6.70 -8.18 2.35
N SER A 45 5.83 -8.92 1.66
CA SER A 45 4.44 -9.12 2.11
C SER A 45 4.33 -9.82 3.47
N SER A 46 5.39 -10.45 3.96
CA SER A 46 5.45 -11.05 5.31
C SER A 46 5.74 -10.05 6.43
N ALA A 47 6.24 -8.85 6.09
CA ALA A 47 6.65 -7.82 7.04
C ALA A 47 5.66 -6.64 7.10
N VAL A 48 4.47 -6.80 6.53
CA VAL A 48 3.43 -5.77 6.47
C VAL A 48 2.69 -5.65 7.81
N GLY A 49 2.41 -4.42 8.25
CA GLY A 49 1.67 -4.12 9.49
C GLY A 49 2.53 -3.53 10.61
N GLY A 50 3.80 -3.23 10.33
CA GLY A 50 4.71 -2.59 11.28
C GLY A 50 4.53 -1.08 11.38
N LEU A 51 5.24 -0.47 12.33
CA LEU A 51 5.36 0.99 12.49
C LEU A 51 6.23 1.59 11.37
N ASP A 52 6.02 2.88 11.07
CA ASP A 52 6.77 3.65 10.06
C ASP A 52 6.67 3.09 8.62
N GLN A 53 5.57 2.41 8.35
CA GLN A 53 5.26 1.83 7.06
C GLN A 53 4.25 2.73 6.33
N VAL A 54 4.54 3.07 5.08
CA VAL A 54 3.61 3.85 4.26
C VAL A 54 2.94 2.93 3.26
N CYS A 55 1.61 2.79 3.38
CA CYS A 55 0.82 2.12 2.36
C CYS A 55 0.78 2.97 1.11
N VAL A 56 1.38 2.46 0.04
CA VAL A 56 1.34 3.10 -1.28
C VAL A 56 0.21 2.53 -2.12
N GLY A 57 -0.23 1.29 -1.92
CA GLY A 57 -1.29 0.72 -2.75
C GLY A 57 -1.42 -0.78 -2.59
N VAL A 58 -1.64 -1.47 -3.70
CA VAL A 58 -1.66 -2.94 -3.78
C VAL A 58 -0.72 -3.42 -4.87
N TRP A 59 0.00 -4.51 -4.61
CA TRP A 59 0.87 -5.13 -5.61
C TRP A 59 0.04 -5.73 -6.75
N ASP A 60 0.36 -5.35 -7.98
CA ASP A 60 -0.34 -5.83 -9.18
C ASP A 60 0.17 -7.19 -9.66
N ALA A 61 1.44 -7.50 -9.39
CA ALA A 61 2.09 -8.73 -9.77
C ALA A 61 2.96 -9.25 -8.63
N ASP A 62 3.21 -10.56 -8.62
CA ASP A 62 4.29 -11.13 -7.83
C ASP A 62 5.64 -10.61 -8.33
N ALA A 63 6.50 -10.26 -7.38
CA ALA A 63 7.87 -9.87 -7.69
C ALA A 63 8.78 -10.33 -6.56
N GLU A 64 9.98 -10.74 -6.93
CA GLU A 64 11.01 -11.16 -6.01
C GLU A 64 12.27 -10.35 -6.28
N ASN A 65 12.85 -9.83 -5.20
CA ASN A 65 14.18 -9.24 -5.24
C ASN A 65 15.15 -10.17 -4.52
N THR A 66 15.93 -10.96 -5.26
CA THR A 66 16.98 -11.80 -4.67
C THR A 66 18.28 -11.02 -4.42
N GLY A 67 18.38 -9.79 -4.95
CA GLY A 67 19.57 -8.96 -4.93
C GLY A 67 19.57 -7.87 -3.86
N GLY A 68 20.32 -6.80 -4.13
CA GLY A 68 20.42 -5.62 -3.26
C GLY A 68 19.17 -4.72 -3.29
N ASN A 69 19.13 -3.71 -2.42
CA ASN A 69 18.02 -2.75 -2.38
C ASN A 69 17.83 -2.07 -3.75
N GLY A 70 16.63 -2.21 -4.31
CA GLY A 70 16.23 -1.58 -5.57
C GLY A 70 16.72 -2.27 -6.86
N GLU A 71 17.27 -3.48 -6.78
CA GLU A 71 17.63 -4.25 -7.98
C GLU A 71 16.41 -4.83 -8.71
N ALA A 72 15.34 -5.12 -7.98
CA ALA A 72 14.05 -5.46 -8.56
C ALA A 72 12.99 -4.39 -8.23
N VAL A 73 12.02 -4.26 -9.13
CA VAL A 73 10.89 -3.35 -8.98
C VAL A 73 9.59 -4.14 -9.00
N GLY A 74 8.69 -3.82 -8.07
CA GLY A 74 7.32 -4.30 -8.10
C GLY A 74 6.38 -3.24 -8.67
N LEU A 75 5.30 -3.67 -9.31
CA LEU A 75 4.27 -2.76 -9.81
C LEU A 75 3.20 -2.58 -8.75
N VAL A 76 2.97 -1.32 -8.35
CA VAL A 76 1.94 -0.95 -7.37
C VAL A 76 0.81 -0.23 -8.07
N ARG A 77 -0.42 -0.67 -7.79
CA ARG A 77 -1.63 0.04 -8.19
C ARG A 77 -2.11 0.95 -7.05
N ARG A 78 -2.33 2.23 -7.36
CA ARG A 78 -2.79 3.28 -6.43
C ARG A 78 -4.07 3.97 -6.91
N ASN A 79 -4.61 4.87 -6.09
CA ASN A 79 -5.78 5.71 -6.40
C ASN A 79 -7.03 4.90 -6.74
N LYS A 80 -7.25 3.80 -6.01
CA LYS A 80 -8.40 2.91 -6.19
C LYS A 80 -8.88 2.38 -4.84
N GLN A 81 -10.08 1.81 -4.86
CA GLN A 81 -10.65 1.07 -3.75
C GLN A 81 -10.28 -0.41 -3.91
N PHE A 82 -9.74 -1.00 -2.86
CA PHE A 82 -9.33 -2.39 -2.80
C PHE A 82 -10.10 -3.10 -1.70
N LEU A 83 -10.40 -4.37 -1.92
CA LEU A 83 -11.17 -5.18 -0.99
C LEU A 83 -10.23 -5.97 -0.09
N PHE A 84 -10.36 -5.81 1.21
CA PHE A 84 -9.55 -6.49 2.23
C PHE A 84 -10.39 -7.22 3.27
N ALA A 85 -9.77 -8.15 3.99
CA ALA A 85 -10.42 -8.83 5.10
C ALA A 85 -10.58 -7.89 6.30
N ASN A 86 -11.70 -8.03 7.03
CA ASN A 86 -11.90 -7.32 8.27
C ASN A 86 -11.23 -8.06 9.44
N SER A 87 -10.57 -7.33 10.34
CA SER A 87 -10.00 -7.93 11.54
C SER A 87 -11.08 -8.57 12.42
N ALA A 88 -10.81 -9.77 12.93
CA ALA A 88 -11.66 -10.43 13.91
C ALA A 88 -11.46 -9.87 15.33
N ALA A 89 -10.25 -9.36 15.63
CA ALA A 89 -9.91 -8.81 16.94
C ALA A 89 -10.32 -7.34 17.07
N ASP A 90 -10.21 -6.57 15.98
CA ASP A 90 -10.52 -5.14 15.96
C ASP A 90 -11.30 -4.75 14.70
N PRO A 91 -12.56 -5.21 14.58
CA PRO A 91 -13.33 -5.06 13.37
C PRO A 91 -13.64 -3.59 13.06
N VAL A 92 -13.40 -3.22 11.80
CA VAL A 92 -13.98 -2.03 11.18
C VAL A 92 -15.50 -2.19 11.20
N THR A 93 -16.22 -1.10 11.49
CA THR A 93 -17.69 -1.09 11.54
C THR A 93 -18.25 0.00 10.62
N GLN A 94 -19.54 -0.06 10.27
CA GLN A 94 -20.14 0.92 9.37
C GLN A 94 -20.04 2.37 9.91
N ALA A 95 -19.90 2.53 11.23
CA ALA A 95 -19.78 3.82 11.88
C ALA A 95 -18.49 4.58 11.55
N VAL A 96 -17.45 3.89 11.05
CA VAL A 96 -16.15 4.48 10.67
C VAL A 96 -16.03 4.75 9.17
N LEU A 97 -17.16 4.79 8.45
CA LEU A 97 -17.17 5.11 7.02
C LEU A 97 -16.51 6.48 6.76
N GLY A 98 -15.56 6.50 5.84
CA GLY A 98 -14.79 7.69 5.47
C GLY A 98 -13.63 8.02 6.41
N THR A 99 -13.43 7.28 7.51
CA THR A 99 -12.28 7.49 8.40
C THR A 99 -11.08 6.66 7.98
N GLN A 100 -9.91 7.05 8.49
CA GLN A 100 -8.69 6.25 8.33
C GLN A 100 -8.79 4.94 9.11
N ILE A 101 -8.25 3.89 8.52
CA ILE A 101 -8.13 2.56 9.10
C ILE A 101 -6.68 2.07 8.98
N TYR A 102 -6.34 1.03 9.72
CA TYR A 102 -4.97 0.58 9.92
C TYR A 102 -4.75 -0.82 9.36
N ILE A 103 -3.50 -1.10 8.97
CA ILE A 103 -3.06 -2.41 8.51
C ILE A 103 -2.84 -3.30 9.73
N GLU A 104 -3.55 -4.42 9.80
CA GLU A 104 -3.26 -5.46 10.79
C GLU A 104 -2.24 -6.46 10.26
N ASP A 105 -2.43 -6.91 9.02
CA ASP A 105 -1.52 -7.79 8.30
C ASP A 105 -1.56 -7.49 6.79
N ASN A 106 -0.95 -8.34 5.98
CA ASN A 106 -0.84 -8.15 4.54
C ASN A 106 -2.14 -8.24 3.73
N GLN A 107 -3.25 -8.68 4.34
CA GLN A 107 -4.58 -8.83 3.73
C GLN A 107 -5.74 -8.35 4.62
N THR A 108 -5.47 -7.96 5.86
CA THR A 108 -6.45 -7.66 6.90
C THR A 108 -6.27 -6.24 7.42
N VAL A 109 -7.40 -5.55 7.63
CA VAL A 109 -7.44 -4.20 8.18
C VAL A 109 -8.12 -4.15 9.54
N ALA A 110 -7.63 -3.25 10.38
CA ALA A 110 -8.14 -2.99 11.72
C ALA A 110 -8.66 -1.56 11.85
N LYS A 111 -9.56 -1.37 12.80
CA LYS A 111 -10.13 -0.06 13.13
C LYS A 111 -9.13 0.84 13.86
N THR A 112 -8.29 0.29 14.72
CA THR A 112 -7.36 1.04 15.58
C THR A 112 -5.90 0.80 15.21
N ASP A 113 -5.06 1.76 15.61
CA ASP A 113 -3.62 1.79 15.37
C ASP A 113 -2.80 0.84 16.27
N GLY A 114 -3.47 0.03 17.10
CA GLY A 114 -2.80 -0.91 18.01
C GLY A 114 -1.85 -0.22 18.99
N ALA A 115 -2.25 0.96 19.52
CA ALA A 115 -1.42 1.81 20.37
C ALA A 115 -0.19 2.40 19.64
N GLY A 116 -0.38 2.79 18.38
CA GLY A 116 0.64 3.39 17.54
C GLY A 116 1.68 2.41 17.01
N THR A 117 1.32 1.13 16.85
CA THR A 117 2.20 0.10 16.27
C THR A 117 1.84 -0.25 14.83
N ARG A 118 0.61 0.08 14.41
CA ARG A 118 0.09 -0.22 13.06
C ARG A 118 0.13 1.00 12.17
N SER A 119 0.43 0.75 10.91
CA SER A 119 0.45 1.78 9.88
C SER A 119 -0.91 1.99 9.24
N VAL A 120 -1.13 3.18 8.69
CA VAL A 120 -2.40 3.54 8.02
C VAL A 120 -2.52 2.78 6.71
N ALA A 121 -3.63 2.06 6.53
CA ALA A 121 -3.94 1.35 5.29
C ALA A 121 -4.53 2.30 4.24
N GLY A 122 -5.45 3.18 4.67
CA GLY A 122 -6.22 4.04 3.79
C GLY A 122 -7.50 4.50 4.47
N ARG A 123 -8.52 4.82 3.67
CA ARG A 123 -9.85 5.21 4.16
C ARG A 123 -10.88 4.11 3.92
N PHE A 124 -11.73 3.87 4.90
CA PHE A 124 -12.82 2.91 4.75
C PHE A 124 -13.94 3.48 3.87
N MET A 125 -14.35 2.74 2.84
CA MET A 125 -15.37 3.15 1.87
C MET A 125 -16.64 2.28 1.87
N GLY A 126 -16.74 1.30 2.76
CA GLY A 126 -17.93 0.47 2.93
C GLY A 126 -17.62 -1.01 2.91
N PHE A 127 -18.64 -1.83 3.17
CA PHE A 127 -18.50 -3.28 3.12
C PHE A 127 -18.94 -3.84 1.77
N ASP A 128 -18.37 -4.98 1.42
CA ASP A 128 -18.90 -5.89 0.41
C ASP A 128 -19.93 -6.85 1.01
N GLU A 129 -20.64 -7.60 0.16
CA GLU A 129 -21.66 -8.60 0.53
C GLU A 129 -21.15 -9.65 1.54
N ASN A 130 -19.83 -9.89 1.57
CA ASN A 130 -19.17 -10.85 2.47
C ASN A 130 -18.57 -10.22 3.74
N ASN A 131 -18.96 -8.99 4.11
CA ASN A 131 -18.36 -8.21 5.21
C ASN A 131 -16.86 -7.89 5.03
N ASN A 132 -16.35 -7.99 3.80
CA ASN A 132 -15.02 -7.50 3.46
C ASN A 132 -15.03 -5.97 3.35
N VAL A 133 -13.88 -5.35 3.57
CA VAL A 133 -13.72 -3.90 3.74
C VAL A 133 -13.18 -3.28 2.45
N TRP A 134 -13.92 -2.34 1.87
CA TRP A 134 -13.42 -1.49 0.80
C TRP A 134 -12.53 -0.40 1.37
N VAL A 135 -11.30 -0.33 0.89
CA VAL A 135 -10.28 0.60 1.36
C VAL A 135 -9.79 1.44 0.19
N GLU A 136 -10.02 2.74 0.28
CA GLU A 136 -9.45 3.70 -0.67
C GLU A 136 -8.00 4.03 -0.26
N ILE A 137 -7.08 3.73 -1.18
CA ILE A 137 -5.66 4.04 -1.05
C ILE A 137 -5.30 5.10 -2.10
N HIS A 138 -4.90 6.28 -1.63
CA HIS A 138 -4.51 7.46 -2.41
C HIS A 138 -2.99 7.53 -2.50
#